data_AF-A0A1Q5ID41-F1
#
_entry.id   AF-A0A1Q5ID41-F1
#
_cell.length_a   1.000
_cell.length_b   1.000
_cell.length_c   1.000
_cell.angle_alpha   90.00
_cell.angle_beta   90.00
_cell.angle_gamma   90.00
#
_symmetry.space_group_name_H-M   'P 1'
#
loop_
_entity.id
_entity.type
_entity.pdbx_description
1 polymer ?
#
loop_
_entity_poly.entity_id
_entity_poly.type
_entity_poly.pdbx_seq_one_letter_code
_entity_poly.pdbx_strand_id
1 'polypeptide(L)'
;MHPERTGHPPQPEGCLTAAVRIPVRIVVLVLVVPLRLGWDVLVLCGAFLRRVFRPVGRALAWFGDAVLAPVGRAVARLAEWVATACWWLVATLFKTLFYWPWLGLWRYVIVPVAVHGIAAPAAWLHRTVLAPLGRGLARGTAWAYARLLAPLGRGTGLVLRAVLVWPWTALWRYAVVPVATGVYRRVLTPLGHGLTWLARGAGRGLALLGRGVALLGRGVGLLLRVLVLAPLVFLYRWVLTPVGRVLAVVGRELADALVVAWRVAGYVTRAVGRALKRLARNLIGRPVAWFYRSVCTPVGHLVRDAVWRPARKAAVEAGRAVSAALASARATVAAARRDAWRALFGGLREPEPVPGIPGRARNLGGAASRQTVPGVAAESEISPRQGG
;
A
#
# COMPACT_ATOMS: atom_id res chain seq x y z
N MET A 1 -76.44 -6.59 25.88
CA MET A 1 -75.66 -5.34 26.06
C MET A 1 -75.24 -4.85 24.67
N HIS A 2 -76.09 -4.07 24.00
CA HIS A 2 -75.73 -3.36 22.76
C HIS A 2 -76.08 -1.88 22.96
N PRO A 3 -75.17 -0.95 22.64
CA PRO A 3 -75.28 0.44 23.07
C PRO A 3 -76.32 1.19 22.23
N GLU A 4 -77.14 1.99 22.92
CA GLU A 4 -78.02 2.97 22.29
C GLU A 4 -77.20 3.97 21.47
N ARG A 5 -77.55 4.10 20.19
CA ARG A 5 -77.12 5.23 19.37
C ARG A 5 -78.10 6.37 19.61
N THR A 6 -77.67 7.34 20.42
CA THR A 6 -78.30 8.65 20.55
C THR A 6 -78.41 9.31 19.18
N GLY A 7 -79.64 9.40 18.66
CA GLY A 7 -79.97 10.13 17.45
C GLY A 7 -79.79 11.63 17.68
N HIS A 8 -78.76 12.22 17.10
CA HIS A 8 -78.64 13.67 16.99
C HIS A 8 -79.69 14.15 15.97
N PRO A 9 -80.54 15.13 16.28
CA PRO A 9 -81.49 15.65 15.30
C PRO A 9 -80.71 16.30 14.13
N PRO A 10 -81.11 16.09 12.87
CA PRO A 10 -80.46 16.73 11.74
C PRO A 10 -80.64 18.24 11.84
N GLN A 11 -79.53 18.97 11.99
CA GLN A 11 -79.52 20.42 11.79
C GLN A 11 -80.07 20.72 10.40
N PRO A 12 -80.87 21.79 10.23
CA PRO A 12 -81.36 22.19 8.92
C PRO A 12 -80.16 22.65 8.09
N GLU A 13 -79.60 21.72 7.31
CA GLU A 13 -78.64 22.02 6.25
C GLU A 13 -79.29 23.03 5.32
N GLY A 14 -78.86 24.29 5.40
CA GLY A 14 -79.43 25.39 4.64
C GLY A 14 -79.46 25.05 3.15
N CYS A 15 -80.51 25.48 2.44
CA CYS A 15 -80.74 25.19 1.02
C CYS A 15 -79.51 25.41 0.10
N LEU A 16 -78.51 26.18 0.53
CA LEU A 16 -77.22 26.35 -0.14
C LEU A 16 -76.35 25.08 -0.19
N THR A 17 -76.25 24.28 0.87
CA THR A 17 -75.47 23.02 0.83
C THR A 17 -76.17 21.95 -0.01
N ALA A 18 -77.50 21.93 -0.02
CA ALA A 18 -78.29 21.06 -0.90
C ALA A 18 -78.18 21.50 -2.37
N ALA A 19 -78.31 22.81 -2.66
CA ALA A 19 -78.20 23.36 -4.01
C ALA A 19 -76.80 23.20 -4.62
N VAL A 20 -75.74 23.17 -3.80
CA VAL A 20 -74.37 22.88 -4.28
C VAL A 20 -74.11 21.37 -4.36
N ARG A 21 -74.68 20.54 -3.47
CA ARG A 21 -74.50 19.07 -3.52
C ARG A 21 -75.17 18.41 -4.70
N ILE A 22 -76.33 18.89 -5.14
CA ILE A 22 -77.06 18.32 -6.26
C ILE A 22 -76.23 18.35 -7.57
N PRO A 23 -75.70 19.50 -8.03
CA PRO A 23 -74.88 19.56 -9.24
C PRO A 23 -73.55 18.81 -9.06
N VAL A 24 -72.93 18.86 -7.86
CA VAL A 24 -71.71 18.08 -7.59
C VAL A 24 -71.97 16.57 -7.65
N ARG A 25 -73.08 16.08 -7.09
CA ARG A 25 -73.47 14.66 -7.21
C ARG A 25 -73.77 14.27 -8.64
N ILE A 26 -74.41 15.13 -9.41
CA ILE A 26 -74.69 14.88 -10.84
C ILE A 26 -73.38 14.81 -11.62
N VAL A 27 -72.47 15.77 -11.44
CA VAL A 27 -71.15 15.74 -12.11
C VAL A 27 -70.37 14.51 -11.69
N VAL A 28 -70.31 14.20 -10.39
CA VAL A 28 -69.64 12.99 -9.89
C VAL A 28 -70.27 11.73 -10.47
N LEU A 29 -71.60 11.61 -10.54
CA LEU A 29 -72.22 10.43 -11.15
C LEU A 29 -71.94 10.34 -12.65
N VAL A 30 -72.10 11.45 -13.37
CA VAL A 30 -71.94 11.51 -14.84
C VAL A 30 -70.49 11.31 -15.26
N LEU A 31 -69.50 11.68 -14.44
CA LEU A 31 -68.08 11.48 -14.75
C LEU A 31 -67.51 10.21 -14.13
N VAL A 32 -67.74 9.99 -12.83
CA VAL A 32 -67.08 8.91 -12.08
C VAL A 32 -67.69 7.56 -12.42
N VAL A 33 -69.01 7.46 -12.64
CA VAL A 33 -69.62 6.17 -12.98
C VAL A 33 -69.14 5.64 -14.33
N PRO A 34 -69.16 6.40 -15.45
CA PRO A 34 -68.63 5.89 -16.70
C PRO A 34 -67.12 5.70 -16.69
N LEU A 35 -66.36 6.53 -15.96
CA LEU A 35 -64.92 6.32 -15.79
C LEU A 35 -64.64 5.00 -15.05
N ARG A 36 -65.44 4.69 -14.02
CA ARG A 36 -65.30 3.45 -13.24
C ARG A 36 -65.78 2.24 -14.03
N LEU A 37 -66.84 2.37 -14.84
CA LEU A 37 -67.26 1.34 -15.78
C LEU A 37 -66.17 1.07 -16.82
N GLY A 38 -65.56 2.12 -17.37
CA GLY A 38 -64.45 2.01 -18.30
C GLY A 38 -63.24 1.30 -17.67
N TRP A 39 -62.96 1.58 -16.39
CA TRP A 39 -61.92 0.89 -15.64
C TRP A 39 -62.24 -0.58 -15.39
N ASP A 40 -63.45 -0.92 -14.98
CA ASP A 40 -63.86 -2.30 -14.75
C ASP A 40 -63.87 -3.11 -16.05
N VAL A 41 -64.30 -2.51 -17.17
CA VAL A 41 -64.20 -3.11 -18.51
C VAL A 41 -62.75 -3.32 -18.93
N LEU A 42 -61.84 -2.38 -18.64
CA LEU A 42 -60.41 -2.54 -18.93
C LEU A 42 -59.78 -3.66 -18.10
N VAL A 43 -60.14 -3.76 -16.81
CA VAL A 43 -59.66 -4.80 -15.91
C VAL A 43 -60.19 -6.17 -16.32
N LEU A 44 -61.46 -6.26 -16.72
CA LEU A 44 -62.07 -7.46 -17.30
C LEU A 44 -61.39 -7.86 -18.61
N CYS A 45 -61.17 -6.91 -19.51
CA CYS A 45 -60.49 -7.15 -20.78
C CYS A 45 -59.04 -7.62 -20.53
N GLY A 46 -58.31 -6.98 -19.61
CA GLY A 46 -56.97 -7.41 -19.21
C GLY A 46 -56.94 -8.77 -18.49
N ALA A 47 -57.96 -9.10 -17.68
CA ALA A 47 -58.09 -10.40 -17.05
C ALA A 47 -58.40 -11.51 -18.06
N PHE A 48 -59.25 -11.22 -19.05
CA PHE A 48 -59.58 -12.11 -20.15
C PHE A 48 -58.35 -12.36 -21.05
N LEU A 49 -57.65 -11.29 -21.43
CA LEU A 49 -56.42 -11.35 -22.21
C LEU A 49 -55.36 -12.20 -21.48
N ARG A 50 -55.17 -11.99 -20.17
CA ARG A 50 -54.26 -12.82 -19.36
C ARG A 50 -54.67 -14.29 -19.30
N ARG A 51 -55.96 -14.61 -19.35
CA ARG A 51 -56.46 -16.00 -19.31
C ARG A 51 -56.27 -16.70 -20.66
N VAL A 52 -56.42 -15.96 -21.76
CA VAL A 52 -56.19 -16.44 -23.13
C VAL A 52 -54.71 -16.58 -23.48
N PHE A 53 -53.87 -15.62 -23.08
CA PHE A 53 -52.42 -15.64 -23.38
C PHE A 53 -51.59 -16.48 -22.40
N ARG A 54 -52.10 -16.83 -21.22
CA ARG A 54 -51.40 -17.71 -20.27
C ARG A 54 -51.06 -19.10 -20.83
N PRO A 55 -52.00 -19.85 -21.44
CA PRO A 55 -51.69 -21.17 -21.99
C PRO A 55 -50.69 -21.06 -23.14
N VAL A 56 -50.80 -20.03 -23.99
CA VAL A 56 -49.86 -19.76 -25.09
C VAL A 56 -48.46 -19.45 -24.55
N GLY A 57 -48.36 -18.59 -23.52
CA GLY A 57 -47.09 -18.26 -22.88
C GLY A 57 -46.43 -19.47 -22.20
N ARG A 58 -47.21 -20.37 -21.58
CA ARG A 58 -46.67 -21.63 -21.03
C ARG A 58 -46.23 -22.61 -22.09
N ALA A 59 -46.98 -22.74 -23.19
CA ALA A 59 -46.60 -23.61 -24.30
C ALA A 59 -45.29 -23.11 -24.94
N LEU A 60 -45.14 -21.80 -25.10
CA LEU A 60 -43.93 -21.19 -25.66
C LEU A 60 -42.73 -21.32 -24.71
N ALA A 61 -42.94 -21.12 -23.41
CA ALA A 61 -41.89 -21.32 -22.39
C ALA A 61 -41.48 -22.80 -22.30
N TRP A 62 -42.45 -23.72 -22.28
CA TRP A 62 -42.17 -25.16 -22.30
C TRP A 62 -41.43 -25.57 -23.57
N PHE A 63 -41.78 -25.03 -24.74
CA PHE A 63 -41.06 -25.31 -25.98
C PHE A 63 -39.63 -24.77 -25.95
N GLY A 64 -39.43 -23.57 -25.38
CA GLY A 64 -38.10 -23.03 -25.11
C GLY A 64 -37.26 -23.93 -24.19
N ASP A 65 -37.83 -24.37 -23.07
CA ASP A 65 -37.13 -25.17 -22.06
C ASP A 65 -36.94 -26.63 -22.50
N ALA A 66 -37.90 -27.22 -23.20
CA ALA A 66 -37.88 -28.62 -23.61
C ALA A 66 -37.09 -28.84 -24.91
N VAL A 67 -37.02 -27.84 -25.81
CA VAL A 67 -36.40 -27.99 -27.12
C VAL A 67 -35.19 -27.09 -27.30
N LEU A 68 -35.33 -25.77 -27.07
CA LEU A 68 -34.18 -24.86 -27.26
C LEU A 68 -33.11 -25.04 -26.18
N ALA A 69 -33.47 -25.30 -24.92
CA ALA A 69 -32.48 -25.47 -23.86
C ALA A 69 -31.59 -26.72 -24.02
N PRO A 70 -32.08 -27.92 -24.38
CA PRO A 70 -31.20 -29.06 -24.64
C PRO A 70 -30.39 -28.87 -25.93
N VAL A 71 -30.96 -28.30 -26.98
CA VAL A 71 -30.23 -28.01 -28.23
C VAL A 71 -29.14 -26.98 -27.99
N GLY A 72 -29.43 -25.90 -27.26
CA GLY A 72 -28.45 -24.88 -26.88
C GLY A 72 -27.33 -25.45 -26.01
N ARG A 73 -27.65 -26.33 -25.06
CA ARG A 73 -26.64 -27.03 -24.25
C ARG A 73 -25.79 -27.99 -25.08
N ALA A 74 -26.37 -28.69 -26.05
CA ALA A 74 -25.63 -29.58 -26.94
C ALA A 74 -24.67 -28.79 -27.85
N VAL A 75 -25.12 -27.66 -28.40
CA VAL A 75 -24.27 -26.77 -29.21
C VAL A 75 -23.17 -26.14 -28.37
N ALA A 76 -23.48 -25.69 -27.14
CA ALA A 76 -22.47 -25.15 -26.23
C ALA A 76 -21.40 -26.19 -25.87
N ARG A 77 -21.82 -27.42 -25.55
CA ARG A 77 -20.88 -28.55 -25.33
C ARG A 77 -20.00 -28.77 -26.55
N LEU A 78 -20.58 -28.83 -27.76
CA LEU A 78 -19.80 -29.00 -29.00
C LEU A 78 -18.81 -27.87 -29.20
N ALA A 79 -19.20 -26.62 -28.95
CA ALA A 79 -18.33 -25.47 -29.03
C ALA A 79 -17.18 -25.55 -28.02
N GLU A 80 -17.43 -25.99 -26.79
CA GLU A 80 -16.40 -26.23 -25.77
C GLU A 80 -15.41 -27.34 -26.19
N TRP A 81 -15.92 -28.44 -26.75
CA TRP A 81 -15.07 -29.52 -27.27
C TRP A 81 -14.18 -29.03 -28.42
N VAL A 82 -14.75 -28.29 -29.37
CA VAL A 82 -14.01 -27.71 -30.51
C VAL A 82 -12.98 -26.69 -30.03
N ALA A 83 -13.34 -25.82 -29.08
CA ALA A 83 -12.42 -24.85 -28.50
C ALA A 83 -11.26 -25.53 -27.76
N THR A 84 -11.55 -26.59 -27.01
CA THR A 84 -10.54 -27.37 -26.28
C THR A 84 -9.60 -28.08 -27.26
N ALA A 85 -10.13 -28.68 -28.32
CA ALA A 85 -9.34 -29.31 -29.37
C ALA A 85 -8.47 -28.29 -30.10
N CYS A 86 -9.03 -27.13 -30.46
CA CYS A 86 -8.29 -26.03 -31.09
C CYS A 86 -7.17 -25.51 -30.18
N TRP A 87 -7.47 -25.31 -28.89
CA TRP A 87 -6.47 -24.91 -27.89
C TRP A 87 -5.33 -25.93 -27.78
N TRP A 88 -5.65 -27.23 -27.71
CA TRP A 88 -4.65 -28.29 -27.68
C TRP A 88 -3.76 -28.29 -28.93
N LEU A 89 -4.36 -28.10 -30.11
CA LEU A 89 -3.61 -28.00 -31.37
C LEU A 89 -2.67 -26.79 -31.34
N VAL A 90 -3.18 -25.60 -31.01
CA VAL A 90 -2.37 -24.37 -30.95
C VAL A 90 -1.26 -24.48 -29.91
N ALA A 91 -1.56 -24.97 -28.71
CA ALA A 91 -0.57 -25.16 -27.65
C ALA A 91 0.51 -26.17 -28.04
N THR A 92 0.13 -27.25 -28.72
CA THR A 92 1.07 -28.26 -29.22
C THR A 92 1.95 -27.67 -30.30
N LEU A 93 1.36 -26.96 -31.29
CA LEU A 93 2.09 -26.27 -32.34
C LEU A 93 3.10 -25.28 -31.76
N PHE A 94 2.66 -24.47 -30.80
CA PHE A 94 3.54 -23.52 -30.12
C PHE A 94 4.69 -24.21 -29.40
N LYS A 95 4.40 -25.31 -28.68
CA LYS A 95 5.43 -26.07 -27.98
C LYS A 95 6.42 -26.72 -28.96
N THR A 96 5.96 -27.24 -30.09
CA THR A 96 6.82 -27.90 -31.07
C THR A 96 7.62 -26.90 -31.91
N LEU A 97 7.04 -25.77 -32.30
CA LEU A 97 7.70 -24.75 -33.13
C LEU A 97 8.61 -23.82 -32.33
N PHE A 98 8.22 -23.47 -31.10
CA PHE A 98 8.94 -22.45 -30.35
C PHE A 98 9.77 -23.05 -29.23
N TYR A 99 9.15 -23.86 -28.37
CA TYR A 99 9.81 -24.36 -27.17
C TYR A 99 10.91 -25.38 -27.48
N TRP A 100 10.63 -26.39 -28.32
CA TRP A 100 11.61 -27.43 -28.64
C TRP A 100 12.84 -26.92 -29.42
N PRO A 101 12.69 -26.08 -30.47
CA PRO A 101 13.83 -25.53 -31.20
C PRO A 101 14.64 -24.58 -30.35
N TRP A 102 14.00 -23.78 -29.51
CA TRP A 102 14.70 -22.91 -28.57
C TRP A 102 15.47 -23.71 -27.51
N LEU A 103 14.87 -24.77 -26.96
CA LEU A 103 15.54 -25.65 -26.01
C LEU A 103 16.71 -26.39 -26.66
N GLY A 104 16.55 -26.81 -27.92
CA GLY A 104 17.62 -27.36 -28.74
C GLY A 104 18.75 -26.36 -28.96
N LEU A 105 18.44 -25.14 -29.40
CA LEU A 105 19.40 -24.07 -29.59
C LEU A 105 20.16 -23.77 -28.29
N TRP A 106 19.45 -23.69 -27.17
CA TRP A 106 20.07 -23.42 -25.88
C TRP A 106 21.01 -24.54 -25.46
N ARG A 107 20.57 -25.80 -25.60
CA ARG A 107 21.33 -26.97 -25.13
C ARG A 107 22.48 -27.37 -26.06
N TYR A 108 22.33 -27.18 -27.36
CA TYR A 108 23.30 -27.61 -28.37
C TYR A 108 24.19 -26.49 -28.91
N VAL A 109 23.75 -25.23 -28.83
CA VAL A 109 24.54 -24.09 -29.35
C VAL A 109 25.02 -23.20 -28.21
N ILE A 110 24.10 -22.68 -27.39
CA ILE A 110 24.47 -21.67 -26.37
C ILE A 110 25.34 -22.28 -25.28
N VAL A 111 24.94 -23.43 -24.70
CA VAL A 111 25.73 -24.08 -23.64
C VAL A 111 27.12 -24.48 -24.13
N PRO A 112 27.29 -25.16 -25.28
CA PRO A 112 28.62 -25.52 -25.76
C PRO A 112 29.47 -24.31 -26.09
N VAL A 113 28.91 -23.27 -26.73
CA VAL A 113 29.65 -22.04 -27.05
C VAL A 113 30.05 -21.28 -25.79
N ALA A 114 29.19 -21.18 -24.78
CA ALA A 114 29.56 -20.51 -23.52
C ALA A 114 30.67 -21.28 -22.79
N VAL A 115 30.57 -22.61 -22.74
CA VAL A 115 31.54 -23.45 -22.03
C VAL A 115 32.87 -23.52 -22.78
N HIS A 116 32.86 -23.82 -24.07
CA HIS A 116 34.07 -24.04 -24.86
C HIS A 116 34.66 -22.73 -25.38
N GLY A 117 33.81 -21.75 -25.69
CA GLY A 117 34.23 -20.45 -26.22
C GLY A 117 34.65 -19.43 -25.17
N ILE A 118 34.14 -19.52 -23.94
CA ILE A 118 34.43 -18.51 -22.89
C ILE A 118 35.04 -19.15 -21.65
N ALA A 119 34.38 -20.17 -21.08
CA ALA A 119 34.83 -20.73 -19.81
C ALA A 119 36.16 -21.50 -19.94
N ALA A 120 36.35 -22.26 -21.04
CA ALA A 120 37.58 -23.00 -21.26
C ALA A 120 38.81 -22.09 -21.49
N PRO A 121 38.74 -21.03 -22.33
CA PRO A 121 39.83 -20.06 -22.45
C PRO A 121 40.10 -19.30 -21.15
N ALA A 122 39.06 -18.89 -20.42
CA ALA A 122 39.21 -18.21 -19.14
C ALA A 122 39.88 -19.11 -18.09
N ALA A 123 39.50 -20.40 -18.04
CA ALA A 123 40.11 -21.38 -17.15
C ALA A 123 41.58 -21.67 -17.54
N TRP A 124 41.88 -21.72 -18.83
CA TRP A 124 43.25 -21.83 -19.32
C TRP A 124 44.09 -20.61 -18.92
N LEU A 125 43.59 -19.40 -19.15
CA LEU A 125 44.27 -18.16 -18.78
C LEU A 125 44.54 -18.08 -17.28
N HIS A 126 43.56 -18.47 -16.45
CA HIS A 126 43.73 -18.53 -15.00
C HIS A 126 44.83 -19.51 -14.58
N ARG A 127 44.86 -20.71 -15.17
CA ARG A 127 45.87 -21.74 -14.84
C ARG A 127 47.26 -21.39 -15.35
N THR A 128 47.36 -20.81 -16.53
CA THR A 128 48.63 -20.54 -17.21
C THR A 128 49.26 -19.23 -16.74
N VAL A 129 48.48 -18.22 -16.37
CA VAL A 129 49.00 -16.88 -16.05
C VAL A 129 48.84 -16.54 -14.56
N LEU A 130 47.62 -16.64 -14.03
CA LEU A 130 47.34 -16.22 -12.65
C LEU A 130 47.92 -17.18 -11.60
N ALA A 131 47.84 -18.48 -11.82
CA ALA A 131 48.36 -19.48 -10.88
C ALA A 131 49.90 -19.48 -10.72
N PRO A 132 50.73 -19.30 -11.77
CA PRO A 132 52.17 -19.12 -11.58
C PRO A 132 52.52 -17.76 -10.98
N LEU A 133 51.81 -16.67 -11.34
CA LEU A 133 52.03 -15.35 -10.74
C LEU A 133 51.77 -15.35 -9.23
N GLY A 134 50.65 -15.95 -8.79
CA GLY A 134 50.34 -16.09 -7.37
C GLY A 134 51.38 -16.91 -6.60
N ARG A 135 51.89 -17.99 -7.21
CA ARG A 135 52.97 -18.81 -6.63
C ARG A 135 54.31 -18.08 -6.60
N GLY A 136 54.60 -17.23 -7.58
CA GLY A 136 55.79 -16.38 -7.61
C GLY A 136 55.79 -15.35 -6.47
N LEU A 137 54.68 -14.63 -6.28
CA LEU A 137 54.50 -13.65 -5.22
C LEU A 137 54.55 -14.28 -3.82
N ALA A 138 53.94 -15.46 -3.64
CA ALA A 138 53.99 -16.20 -2.38
C ALA A 138 55.42 -16.66 -2.03
N ARG A 139 56.22 -17.09 -3.03
CA ARG A 139 57.63 -17.43 -2.80
C ARG A 139 58.48 -16.20 -2.50
N GLY A 140 58.23 -15.08 -3.18
CA GLY A 140 58.94 -13.82 -2.93
C GLY A 140 58.70 -13.30 -1.51
N THR A 141 57.45 -13.32 -1.05
CA THR A 141 57.08 -12.93 0.32
C THR A 141 57.60 -13.90 1.38
N ALA A 142 57.55 -15.21 1.12
CA ALA A 142 58.13 -16.21 2.02
C ALA A 142 59.66 -16.09 2.11
N TRP A 143 60.34 -15.81 0.99
CA TRP A 143 61.78 -15.55 0.98
C TRP A 143 62.13 -14.29 1.77
N ALA A 144 61.39 -13.19 1.57
CA ALA A 144 61.57 -11.95 2.31
C ALA A 144 61.35 -12.17 3.82
N TYR A 145 60.30 -12.89 4.21
CA TYR A 145 60.02 -13.23 5.60
C TYR A 145 61.14 -14.08 6.23
N ALA A 146 61.63 -15.10 5.50
CA ALA A 146 62.68 -15.99 5.99
C ALA A 146 64.04 -15.31 6.10
N ARG A 147 64.34 -14.32 5.25
CA ARG A 147 65.65 -13.63 5.22
C ARG A 147 65.70 -12.39 6.12
N LEU A 148 64.59 -11.65 6.26
CA LEU A 148 64.54 -10.39 7.03
C LEU A 148 63.95 -10.57 8.43
N LEU A 149 62.80 -11.24 8.56
CA LEU A 149 62.08 -11.34 9.84
C LEU A 149 62.57 -12.48 10.73
N ALA A 150 62.91 -13.63 10.13
CA ALA A 150 63.33 -14.80 10.89
C ALA A 150 64.65 -14.64 11.69
N PRO A 151 65.70 -13.93 11.23
CA PRO A 151 66.90 -13.73 12.06
C PRO A 151 66.63 -12.81 13.27
N LEU A 152 65.79 -11.78 13.12
CA LEU A 152 65.43 -10.85 14.21
C LEU A 152 64.56 -11.51 15.29
N GLY A 153 63.64 -12.40 14.91
CA GLY A 153 62.79 -13.15 15.86
C GLY A 153 63.52 -14.29 16.60
N ARG A 154 64.52 -14.92 15.97
CA ARG A 154 65.26 -16.03 16.58
C ARG A 154 66.23 -15.57 17.67
N GLY A 155 66.90 -14.42 17.49
CA GLY A 155 67.81 -13.87 18.49
C GLY A 155 67.09 -13.49 19.79
N THR A 156 65.96 -12.79 19.67
CA THR A 156 65.15 -12.36 20.82
C THR A 156 64.42 -13.52 21.50
N GLY A 157 63.89 -14.45 20.71
CA GLY A 157 63.20 -15.65 21.24
C GLY A 157 64.12 -16.60 21.99
N LEU A 158 65.38 -16.76 21.57
CA LEU A 158 66.34 -17.63 22.27
C LEU A 158 66.79 -17.02 23.60
N VAL A 159 67.03 -15.71 23.65
CA VAL A 159 67.41 -15.01 24.90
C VAL A 159 66.27 -15.05 25.90
N LEU A 160 65.03 -14.74 25.48
CA LEU A 160 63.87 -14.79 26.37
C LEU A 160 63.60 -16.22 26.86
N ARG A 161 63.74 -17.22 25.99
CA ARG A 161 63.54 -18.63 26.35
C ARG A 161 64.66 -19.14 27.27
N ALA A 162 65.91 -18.71 27.08
CA ALA A 162 67.01 -19.06 27.98
C ALA A 162 66.79 -18.45 29.38
N VAL A 163 66.38 -17.19 29.46
CA VAL A 163 66.19 -16.51 30.76
C VAL A 163 64.95 -17.03 31.49
N LEU A 164 63.82 -17.21 30.79
CA LEU A 164 62.55 -17.55 31.45
C LEU A 164 62.35 -19.06 31.62
N VAL A 165 62.71 -19.85 30.60
CA VAL A 165 62.31 -21.27 30.52
C VAL A 165 63.37 -22.18 31.10
N TRP A 166 64.67 -21.88 30.97
CA TRP A 166 65.72 -22.76 31.49
C TRP A 166 65.72 -22.88 33.02
N PRO A 167 65.56 -21.80 33.80
CA PRO A 167 65.51 -21.91 35.27
C PRO A 167 64.31 -22.74 35.72
N TRP A 168 63.15 -22.51 35.11
CA TRP A 168 61.92 -23.22 35.45
C TRP A 168 61.95 -24.69 35.01
N THR A 169 62.50 -24.98 33.83
CA THR A 169 62.62 -26.37 33.34
C THR A 169 63.66 -27.16 34.12
N ALA A 170 64.75 -26.53 34.57
CA ALA A 170 65.70 -27.16 35.49
C ALA A 170 65.02 -27.47 36.83
N LEU A 171 64.30 -26.50 37.42
CA LEU A 171 63.56 -26.71 38.67
C LEU A 171 62.52 -27.83 38.53
N TRP A 172 61.77 -27.86 37.43
CA TRP A 172 60.78 -28.90 37.17
C TRP A 172 61.42 -30.28 36.97
N ARG A 173 62.47 -30.38 36.12
CA ARG A 173 63.13 -31.67 35.81
C ARG A 173 63.90 -32.25 36.99
N TYR A 174 64.53 -31.42 37.80
CA TYR A 174 65.40 -31.89 38.88
C TYR A 174 64.75 -31.93 40.25
N ALA A 175 63.72 -31.11 40.52
CA ALA A 175 63.02 -31.14 41.81
C ALA A 175 61.65 -31.84 41.69
N VAL A 176 60.79 -31.39 40.77
CA VAL A 176 59.38 -31.82 40.75
C VAL A 176 59.20 -33.20 40.13
N VAL A 177 59.85 -33.47 39.00
CA VAL A 177 59.74 -34.75 38.29
C VAL A 177 60.19 -35.94 39.14
N PRO A 178 61.35 -35.95 39.84
CA PRO A 178 61.73 -37.11 40.64
C PRO A 178 60.78 -37.35 41.82
N VAL A 179 60.28 -36.29 42.45
CA VAL A 179 59.30 -36.38 43.55
C VAL A 179 57.95 -36.92 43.05
N ALA A 180 57.43 -36.35 41.96
CA ALA A 180 56.16 -36.79 41.35
C ALA A 180 56.24 -38.21 40.79
N THR A 181 57.37 -38.57 40.17
CA THR A 181 57.59 -39.92 39.60
C THR A 181 57.73 -40.96 40.71
N GLY A 182 58.34 -40.61 41.85
CA GLY A 182 58.42 -41.48 43.02
C GLY A 182 57.04 -41.81 43.60
N VAL A 183 56.17 -40.80 43.73
CA VAL A 183 54.79 -40.99 44.23
C VAL A 183 53.94 -41.75 43.22
N TYR A 184 54.06 -41.44 41.92
CA TYR A 184 53.33 -42.12 40.85
C TYR A 184 53.67 -43.61 40.71
N ARG A 185 54.96 -43.97 40.82
CA ARG A 185 55.42 -45.37 40.74
C ARG A 185 54.97 -46.22 41.93
N ARG A 186 54.97 -45.66 43.14
CA ARG A 186 54.66 -46.42 44.36
C ARG A 186 53.16 -46.57 44.62
N VAL A 187 52.33 -45.63 44.17
CA VAL A 187 50.89 -45.61 44.52
C VAL A 187 49.98 -45.75 43.30
N LEU A 188 50.22 -45.00 42.23
CA LEU A 188 49.29 -44.90 41.10
C LEU A 188 49.44 -46.04 40.07
N THR A 189 50.64 -46.57 39.92
CA THR A 189 50.94 -47.60 38.92
C THR A 189 50.24 -48.94 39.20
N PRO A 190 50.21 -49.48 40.44
CA PRO A 190 49.45 -50.70 40.73
C PRO A 190 47.93 -50.51 40.61
N LEU A 191 47.40 -49.36 41.00
CA LEU A 191 45.97 -49.05 40.89
C LEU A 191 45.51 -48.84 39.43
N GLY A 192 46.34 -48.21 38.59
CA GLY A 192 46.02 -47.99 37.18
C GLY A 192 46.00 -49.29 36.34
N HIS A 193 46.83 -50.27 36.68
CA HIS A 193 46.83 -51.56 35.97
C HIS A 193 45.59 -52.40 36.31
N GLY A 194 45.14 -52.38 37.57
CA GLY A 194 43.88 -53.05 37.96
C GLY A 194 42.65 -52.44 37.27
N LEU A 195 42.55 -51.10 37.25
CA LEU A 195 41.39 -50.41 36.68
C LEU A 195 41.31 -50.51 35.14
N THR A 196 42.46 -50.49 34.47
CA THR A 196 42.50 -50.61 33.00
C THR A 196 42.19 -52.03 32.51
N TRP A 197 42.43 -53.05 33.31
CA TRP A 197 42.04 -54.43 32.96
C TRP A 197 40.52 -54.62 33.01
N LEU A 198 39.87 -54.09 34.06
CA LEU A 198 38.40 -54.08 34.19
C LEU A 198 37.72 -53.22 33.11
N ALA A 199 38.25 -52.02 32.84
CA ALA A 199 37.69 -51.13 31.82
C ALA A 199 37.79 -51.69 30.40
N ARG A 200 38.90 -52.38 30.06
CA ARG A 200 39.06 -53.04 28.76
C ARG A 200 38.17 -54.26 28.60
N GLY A 201 37.87 -54.99 29.68
CA GLY A 201 36.89 -56.08 29.68
C GLY A 201 35.47 -55.57 29.39
N ALA A 202 35.04 -54.53 30.12
CA ALA A 202 33.71 -53.93 29.95
C ALA A 202 33.53 -53.25 28.58
N GLY A 203 34.56 -52.56 28.07
CA GLY A 203 34.51 -51.87 26.78
C GLY A 203 34.32 -52.80 25.59
N ARG A 204 34.88 -54.03 25.63
CA ARG A 204 34.69 -55.02 24.57
C ARG A 204 33.27 -55.61 24.58
N GLY A 205 32.70 -55.84 25.76
CA GLY A 205 31.31 -56.28 25.89
C GLY A 205 30.31 -55.24 25.35
N LEU A 206 30.51 -53.97 25.70
CA LEU A 206 29.63 -52.87 25.26
C LEU A 206 29.77 -52.59 23.76
N ALA A 207 30.97 -52.72 23.19
CA ALA A 207 31.19 -52.55 21.75
C ALA A 207 30.51 -53.64 20.91
N LEU A 208 30.43 -54.88 21.41
CA LEU A 208 29.72 -55.97 20.74
C LEU A 208 28.20 -55.76 20.80
N LEU A 209 27.68 -55.33 21.95
CA LEU A 209 26.27 -54.94 22.09
C LEU A 209 25.91 -53.76 21.18
N GLY A 210 26.76 -52.72 21.14
CA GLY A 210 26.57 -51.56 20.28
C GLY A 210 26.56 -51.91 18.79
N ARG A 211 27.39 -52.86 18.34
CA ARG A 211 27.38 -53.36 16.96
C ARG A 211 26.12 -54.15 16.63
N GLY A 212 25.61 -54.97 17.55
CA GLY A 212 24.34 -55.67 17.39
C GLY A 212 23.16 -54.71 17.23
N VAL A 213 23.09 -53.68 18.09
CA VAL A 213 22.04 -52.65 18.02
C VAL A 213 22.14 -51.81 16.74
N ALA A 214 23.35 -51.47 16.29
CA ALA A 214 23.54 -50.70 15.06
C ALA A 214 23.13 -51.46 13.80
N LEU A 215 23.33 -52.78 13.76
CA LEU A 215 22.86 -53.63 12.66
C LEU A 215 21.34 -53.77 12.67
N LEU A 216 20.73 -53.95 13.84
CA LEU A 216 19.27 -53.98 13.99
C LEU A 216 18.64 -52.65 13.57
N GLY A 217 19.22 -51.52 14.01
CA GLY A 217 18.76 -50.17 13.63
C GLY A 217 18.89 -49.90 12.13
N ARG A 218 19.93 -50.39 11.47
CA ARG A 218 20.07 -50.30 10.01
C ARG A 218 19.05 -51.17 9.27
N GLY A 219 18.79 -52.38 9.76
CA GLY A 219 17.76 -53.26 9.20
C GLY A 219 16.38 -52.63 9.29
N VAL A 220 16.00 -52.13 10.48
CA VAL A 220 14.73 -51.43 10.71
C VAL A 220 14.64 -50.14 9.89
N GLY A 221 15.72 -49.37 9.81
CA GLY A 221 15.76 -48.13 9.03
C GLY A 221 15.59 -48.36 7.52
N LEU A 222 16.19 -49.43 6.97
CA LEU A 222 15.99 -49.85 5.59
C LEU A 222 14.56 -50.34 5.35
N LEU A 223 14.02 -51.15 6.26
CA LEU A 223 12.66 -51.64 6.18
C LEU A 223 11.66 -50.49 6.20
N LEU A 224 11.81 -49.52 7.11
CA LEU A 224 10.96 -48.32 7.17
C LEU A 224 11.10 -47.45 5.91
N ARG A 225 12.32 -47.31 5.38
CA ARG A 225 12.53 -46.55 4.14
C ARG A 225 11.84 -47.18 2.94
N VAL A 226 11.97 -48.49 2.78
CA VAL A 226 11.41 -49.20 1.64
C VAL A 226 9.91 -49.41 1.79
N LEU A 227 9.45 -49.77 2.99
CA LEU A 227 8.05 -50.11 3.24
C LEU A 227 7.16 -48.89 3.48
N VAL A 228 7.71 -47.78 3.98
CA VAL A 228 6.92 -46.59 4.33
C VAL A 228 7.32 -45.38 3.48
N LEU A 229 8.61 -45.01 3.46
CA LEU A 229 9.01 -43.80 2.70
C LEU A 229 8.88 -44.00 1.19
N ALA A 230 9.20 -45.16 0.64
CA ALA A 230 9.10 -45.39 -0.80
C ALA A 230 7.65 -45.30 -1.30
N PRO A 231 6.64 -45.98 -0.69
CA PRO A 231 5.26 -45.80 -1.10
C PRO A 231 4.73 -44.40 -0.79
N LEU A 232 5.18 -43.75 0.28
CA LEU A 232 4.76 -42.38 0.60
C LEU A 232 5.30 -41.37 -0.41
N VAL A 233 6.57 -41.51 -0.83
CA VAL A 233 7.19 -40.69 -1.88
C VAL A 233 6.57 -41.01 -3.24
N PHE A 234 6.24 -42.27 -3.50
CA PHE A 234 5.54 -42.67 -4.72
C PHE A 234 4.14 -42.04 -4.77
N LEU A 235 3.37 -42.12 -3.69
CA LEU A 235 2.05 -41.51 -3.56
C LEU A 235 2.12 -39.98 -3.68
N TYR A 236 3.10 -39.36 -3.02
CA TYR A 236 3.36 -37.92 -3.15
C TYR A 236 3.63 -37.56 -4.62
N ARG A 237 4.49 -38.32 -5.30
CA ARG A 237 4.94 -37.99 -6.65
C ARG A 237 3.88 -38.29 -7.71
N TRP A 238 3.14 -39.38 -7.58
CA TRP A 238 2.16 -39.83 -8.56
C TRP A 238 0.72 -39.35 -8.31
N VAL A 239 0.37 -38.98 -7.09
CA VAL A 239 -0.97 -38.48 -6.75
C VAL A 239 -0.94 -37.02 -6.35
N LEU A 240 -0.07 -36.65 -5.41
CA LEU A 240 -0.08 -35.29 -4.85
C LEU A 240 0.49 -34.25 -5.82
N THR A 241 1.52 -34.56 -6.61
CA THR A 241 2.05 -33.64 -7.64
C THR A 241 1.05 -33.35 -8.77
N PRO A 242 0.36 -34.34 -9.38
CA PRO A 242 -0.65 -34.04 -10.38
C PRO A 242 -1.87 -33.34 -9.78
N VAL A 243 -2.33 -33.74 -8.59
CA VAL A 243 -3.41 -33.04 -7.88
C VAL A 243 -3.01 -31.59 -7.58
N GLY A 244 -1.79 -31.35 -7.11
CA GLY A 244 -1.25 -30.01 -6.87
C GLY A 244 -1.15 -29.16 -8.14
N ARG A 245 -0.80 -29.76 -9.29
CA ARG A 245 -0.84 -29.04 -10.58
C ARG A 245 -2.26 -28.73 -11.02
N VAL A 246 -3.21 -29.66 -10.86
CA VAL A 246 -4.61 -29.42 -11.20
C VAL A 246 -5.19 -28.32 -10.31
N LEU A 247 -4.95 -28.37 -8.98
CA LEU A 247 -5.36 -27.29 -8.07
C LEU A 247 -4.69 -25.96 -8.40
N ALA A 248 -3.41 -25.96 -8.79
CA ALA A 248 -2.71 -24.74 -9.17
C ALA A 248 -3.25 -24.13 -10.47
N VAL A 249 -3.69 -24.96 -11.43
CA VAL A 249 -4.37 -24.48 -12.64
C VAL A 249 -5.76 -23.95 -12.29
N VAL A 250 -6.56 -24.71 -11.55
CA VAL A 250 -7.91 -24.30 -11.13
C VAL A 250 -7.87 -23.01 -10.30
N GLY A 251 -6.91 -22.89 -9.37
CA GLY A 251 -6.72 -21.68 -8.59
C GLY A 251 -6.29 -20.47 -9.42
N ARG A 252 -5.52 -20.69 -10.50
CA ARG A 252 -5.09 -19.63 -11.41
C ARG A 252 -6.25 -19.14 -12.28
N GLU A 253 -7.08 -20.05 -12.77
CA GLU A 253 -8.31 -19.73 -13.51
C GLU A 253 -9.33 -18.97 -12.64
N LEU A 254 -9.50 -19.41 -11.38
CA LEU A 254 -10.35 -18.70 -10.40
C LEU A 254 -9.82 -17.30 -10.09
N ALA A 255 -8.50 -17.14 -9.97
CA ALA A 255 -7.89 -15.85 -9.73
C ALA A 255 -8.07 -14.90 -10.93
N ASP A 256 -7.86 -15.39 -12.15
CA ASP A 256 -8.06 -14.58 -13.36
C ASP A 256 -9.54 -14.21 -13.54
N ALA A 257 -10.47 -15.13 -13.28
CA ALA A 257 -11.91 -14.86 -13.28
C ALA A 257 -12.31 -13.81 -12.22
N LEU A 258 -11.75 -13.90 -11.01
CA LEU A 258 -11.96 -12.92 -9.94
C LEU A 258 -11.39 -11.56 -10.28
N VAL A 259 -10.21 -11.50 -10.91
CA VAL A 259 -9.59 -10.24 -11.34
C VAL A 259 -10.44 -9.56 -12.41
N VAL A 260 -10.95 -10.31 -13.39
CA VAL A 260 -11.85 -9.77 -14.42
C VAL A 260 -13.15 -9.27 -13.78
N ALA A 261 -13.77 -10.07 -12.89
CA ALA A 261 -14.97 -9.68 -12.17
C ALA A 261 -14.75 -8.41 -11.33
N TRP A 262 -13.61 -8.30 -10.64
CA TRP A 262 -13.25 -7.12 -9.86
C TRP A 262 -13.03 -5.89 -10.73
N ARG A 263 -12.44 -6.07 -11.90
CA ARG A 263 -12.21 -4.99 -12.87
C ARG A 263 -13.53 -4.49 -13.44
N VAL A 264 -14.47 -5.39 -13.77
CA VAL A 264 -15.84 -5.05 -14.19
C VAL A 264 -16.60 -4.35 -13.07
N ALA A 265 -16.53 -4.85 -11.83
CA ALA A 265 -17.12 -4.20 -10.67
C ALA A 265 -16.59 -2.77 -10.52
N GLY A 266 -15.27 -2.56 -10.65
CA GLY A 266 -14.65 -1.24 -10.62
C GLY A 266 -15.16 -0.28 -11.72
N TYR A 267 -15.40 -0.78 -12.94
CA TYR A 267 -16.00 0.03 -14.00
C TYR A 267 -17.46 0.40 -13.69
N VAL A 268 -18.24 -0.55 -13.17
CA VAL A 268 -19.64 -0.33 -12.78
C VAL A 268 -19.73 0.66 -11.63
N THR A 269 -18.93 0.52 -10.57
CA THR A 269 -18.92 1.47 -9.44
C THR A 269 -18.52 2.88 -9.88
N ARG A 270 -17.57 3.01 -10.82
CA ARG A 270 -17.19 4.33 -11.37
C ARG A 270 -18.25 4.92 -12.29
N ALA A 271 -18.99 4.09 -13.03
CA ALA A 271 -20.11 4.54 -13.84
C ALA A 271 -21.26 5.03 -12.95
N VAL A 272 -21.63 4.25 -11.93
CA VAL A 272 -22.64 4.60 -10.93
C VAL A 272 -22.21 5.85 -10.16
N GLY A 273 -20.97 5.95 -9.71
CA GLY A 273 -20.46 7.13 -9.01
C GLY A 273 -20.49 8.40 -9.88
N ARG A 274 -20.20 8.29 -11.19
CA ARG A 274 -20.35 9.42 -12.12
C ARG A 274 -21.80 9.80 -12.35
N ALA A 275 -22.70 8.83 -12.46
CA ALA A 275 -24.13 9.06 -12.57
C ALA A 275 -24.67 9.75 -11.30
N LEU A 276 -24.32 9.24 -10.11
CA LEU A 276 -24.71 9.83 -8.82
C LEU A 276 -24.16 11.24 -8.65
N LYS A 277 -22.90 11.48 -9.02
CA LYS A 277 -22.30 12.81 -8.99
C LYS A 277 -23.01 13.79 -9.92
N ARG A 278 -23.39 13.36 -11.13
CA ARG A 278 -24.17 14.18 -12.07
C ARG A 278 -25.57 14.45 -11.52
N LEU A 279 -26.21 13.44 -10.94
CA LEU A 279 -27.54 13.56 -10.34
C LEU A 279 -27.51 14.55 -9.18
N ALA A 280 -26.58 14.39 -8.23
CA ALA A 280 -26.39 15.32 -7.11
C ALA A 280 -26.09 16.75 -7.59
N ARG A 281 -25.27 16.90 -8.64
CA ARG A 281 -24.94 18.22 -9.20
C ARG A 281 -26.13 18.86 -9.90
N ASN A 282 -27.00 18.10 -10.55
CA ASN A 282 -28.22 18.63 -11.18
C ASN A 282 -29.35 18.88 -10.16
N LEU A 283 -29.59 17.96 -9.21
CA LEU A 283 -30.68 18.08 -8.23
C LEU A 283 -30.40 19.10 -7.13
N ILE A 284 -29.15 19.20 -6.68
CA ILE A 284 -28.80 20.02 -5.51
C ILE A 284 -27.82 21.12 -5.92
N GLY A 285 -26.73 20.75 -6.60
CA GLY A 285 -25.64 21.68 -6.91
C GLY A 285 -26.07 22.86 -7.77
N ARG A 286 -26.80 22.64 -8.88
CA ARG A 286 -27.29 23.70 -9.78
C ARG A 286 -28.34 24.58 -9.12
N PRO A 287 -29.40 24.07 -8.47
CA PRO A 287 -30.37 24.94 -7.83
C PRO A 287 -29.76 25.72 -6.66
N VAL A 288 -28.88 25.12 -5.84
CA VAL A 288 -28.18 25.84 -4.76
C VAL A 288 -27.23 26.89 -5.33
N ALA A 289 -26.48 26.59 -6.39
CA ALA A 289 -25.58 27.57 -7.02
C ALA A 289 -26.36 28.71 -7.67
N TRP A 290 -27.51 28.43 -8.28
CA TRP A 290 -28.42 29.45 -8.80
C TRP A 290 -29.00 30.29 -7.66
N PHE A 291 -29.49 29.68 -6.58
CA PHE A 291 -30.01 30.40 -5.42
C PHE A 291 -28.94 31.28 -4.76
N TYR A 292 -27.73 30.76 -4.59
CA TYR A 292 -26.60 31.54 -4.07
C TYR A 292 -26.27 32.72 -4.99
N ARG A 293 -26.19 32.49 -6.31
CA ARG A 293 -25.89 33.55 -7.28
C ARG A 293 -27.00 34.60 -7.40
N SER A 294 -28.24 34.16 -7.54
CA SER A 294 -29.40 35.01 -7.80
C SER A 294 -29.99 35.66 -6.55
N VAL A 295 -29.78 35.09 -5.36
CA VAL A 295 -30.37 35.59 -4.11
C VAL A 295 -29.29 36.03 -3.12
N CYS A 296 -28.35 35.15 -2.77
CA CYS A 296 -27.35 35.49 -1.75
C CYS A 296 -26.34 36.55 -2.22
N THR A 297 -25.96 36.57 -3.50
CA THR A 297 -25.04 37.58 -4.04
C THR A 297 -25.64 38.99 -4.04
N PRO A 298 -26.84 39.24 -4.61
CA PRO A 298 -27.44 40.57 -4.56
C PRO A 298 -27.82 41.00 -3.14
N VAL A 299 -28.32 40.09 -2.30
CA VAL A 299 -28.58 40.39 -0.89
C VAL A 299 -27.28 40.68 -0.14
N GLY A 300 -26.19 39.97 -0.45
CA GLY A 300 -24.87 40.23 0.11
C GLY A 300 -24.33 41.61 -0.28
N HIS A 301 -24.54 42.03 -1.53
CA HIS A 301 -24.22 43.38 -1.98
C HIS A 301 -25.07 44.44 -1.28
N LEU A 302 -26.38 44.22 -1.16
CA LEU A 302 -27.30 45.14 -0.47
C LEU A 302 -26.96 45.27 1.01
N VAL A 303 -26.68 44.17 1.72
CA VAL A 303 -26.28 44.20 3.13
C VAL A 303 -24.92 44.88 3.30
N ARG A 304 -23.98 44.61 2.38
CA ARG A 304 -22.65 45.24 2.42
C ARG A 304 -22.70 46.74 2.14
N ASP A 305 -23.53 47.18 1.21
CA ASP A 305 -23.61 48.58 0.80
C ASP A 305 -24.57 49.41 1.67
N ALA A 306 -25.68 48.84 2.15
CA ALA A 306 -26.68 49.54 2.96
C ALA A 306 -26.39 49.49 4.47
N VAL A 307 -25.73 48.44 4.97
CA VAL A 307 -25.49 48.28 6.42
C VAL A 307 -24.02 48.43 6.76
N TRP A 308 -23.15 47.70 6.06
CA TRP A 308 -21.74 47.62 6.45
C TRP A 308 -20.94 48.88 6.11
N ARG A 309 -21.19 49.52 4.96
CA ARG A 309 -20.57 50.80 4.60
C ARG A 309 -20.91 51.95 5.56
N PRO A 310 -22.18 52.22 5.91
CA PRO A 310 -22.51 53.27 6.87
C PRO A 310 -22.02 52.95 8.29
N ALA A 311 -22.15 51.70 8.76
CA ALA A 311 -21.64 51.30 10.07
C ALA A 311 -20.10 51.46 10.17
N ARG A 312 -19.36 51.11 9.11
CA ARG A 312 -17.91 51.30 9.08
C ARG A 312 -17.52 52.78 9.08
N LYS A 313 -18.27 53.66 8.41
CA LYS A 313 -18.01 55.10 8.45
C LYS A 313 -18.25 55.67 9.85
N ALA A 314 -19.37 55.31 10.47
CA ALA A 314 -19.68 55.71 11.85
C ALA A 314 -18.63 55.19 12.87
N ALA A 315 -18.17 53.95 12.70
CA ALA A 315 -17.14 53.37 13.58
C ALA A 315 -15.78 54.05 13.42
N VAL A 316 -15.40 54.45 12.20
CA VAL A 316 -14.14 55.16 11.96
C VAL A 316 -14.20 56.59 12.50
N GLU A 317 -15.35 57.26 12.42
CA GLU A 317 -15.56 58.58 13.02
C GLU A 317 -15.54 58.54 14.55
N ALA A 318 -16.22 57.55 15.16
CA ALA A 318 -16.17 57.32 16.59
C ALA A 318 -14.74 56.97 17.06
N GLY A 319 -14.01 56.15 16.30
CA GLY A 319 -12.62 55.81 16.57
C GLY A 319 -11.69 57.03 16.53
N ARG A 320 -11.91 57.97 15.61
CA ARG A 320 -11.15 59.23 15.57
C ARG A 320 -11.48 60.15 16.75
N ALA A 321 -12.74 60.23 17.15
CA ALA A 321 -13.15 61.01 18.33
C ALA A 321 -12.55 60.45 19.63
N VAL A 322 -12.58 59.12 19.81
CA VAL A 322 -11.98 58.45 20.96
C VAL A 322 -10.46 58.60 20.95
N SER A 323 -9.82 58.48 19.79
CA SER A 323 -8.36 58.65 19.67
C SER A 323 -7.93 60.09 20.01
N ALA A 324 -8.72 61.09 19.59
CA ALA A 324 -8.48 62.48 19.95
C ALA A 324 -8.64 62.72 21.47
N ALA A 325 -9.66 62.11 22.09
CA ALA A 325 -9.86 62.17 23.55
C ALA A 325 -8.76 61.43 24.34
N LEU A 326 -8.26 60.32 23.82
CA LEU A 326 -7.14 59.59 24.44
C LEU A 326 -5.81 60.33 24.27
N ALA A 327 -5.61 61.02 23.15
CA ALA A 327 -4.44 61.85 22.93
C ALA A 327 -4.44 63.05 23.89
N SER A 328 -5.59 63.70 24.11
CA SER A 328 -5.70 64.79 25.09
C SER A 328 -5.50 64.28 26.52
N ALA A 329 -6.10 63.14 26.89
CA ALA A 329 -5.88 62.52 28.20
C ALA A 329 -4.43 62.07 28.42
N ARG A 330 -3.75 61.57 27.38
CA ARG A 330 -2.31 61.26 27.46
C ARG A 330 -1.47 62.50 27.60
N ALA A 331 -1.83 63.59 26.93
CA ALA A 331 -1.12 64.85 27.06
C ALA A 331 -1.25 65.42 28.48
N THR A 332 -2.43 65.32 29.11
CA THR A 332 -2.63 65.75 30.50
C THR A 332 -1.89 64.87 31.49
N VAL A 333 -1.89 63.55 31.32
CA VAL A 333 -1.10 62.63 32.17
C VAL A 333 0.40 62.84 31.97
N ALA A 334 0.86 63.07 30.73
CA ALA A 334 2.27 63.34 30.46
C ALA A 334 2.70 64.69 31.03
N ALA A 335 1.83 65.71 31.00
CA ALA A 335 2.06 66.98 31.67
C ALA A 335 2.13 66.80 33.20
N ALA A 336 1.12 66.18 33.81
CA ALA A 336 1.08 65.92 35.25
C ALA A 336 2.26 65.07 35.73
N ARG A 337 2.68 64.07 34.94
CA ARG A 337 3.87 63.27 35.23
C ARG A 337 5.15 64.09 35.16
N ARG A 338 5.30 64.98 34.16
CA ARG A 338 6.45 65.89 34.06
C ARG A 338 6.47 66.88 35.22
N ASP A 339 5.32 67.40 35.61
CA ASP A 339 5.20 68.35 36.72
C ASP A 339 5.51 67.67 38.06
N ALA A 340 5.01 66.45 38.29
CA ALA A 340 5.34 65.64 39.46
C ALA A 340 6.82 65.24 39.50
N TRP A 341 7.40 64.87 38.34
CA TRP A 341 8.84 64.59 38.23
C TRP A 341 9.69 65.83 38.52
N ARG A 342 9.27 67.01 38.03
CA ARG A 342 9.96 68.29 38.32
C ARG A 342 9.85 68.68 39.79
N ALA A 343 8.71 68.41 40.44
CA ALA A 343 8.51 68.69 41.87
C ALA A 343 9.30 67.73 42.77
N LEU A 344 9.43 66.45 42.38
CA LEU A 344 10.12 65.42 43.17
C LEU A 344 11.65 65.47 43.03
N PHE A 345 12.17 65.84 41.86
CA PHE A 345 13.60 65.77 41.58
C PHE A 345 14.30 67.12 41.44
N GLY A 346 13.58 68.22 41.67
CA GLY A 346 14.12 69.57 41.49
C GLY A 346 14.32 69.90 40.00
N GLY A 347 13.93 71.10 39.61
CA GLY A 347 14.06 71.57 38.23
C GLY A 347 15.52 71.57 37.79
N LEU A 348 15.89 70.64 36.92
CA LEU A 348 17.09 70.75 36.12
C LEU A 348 16.82 71.77 35.01
N ARG A 349 17.50 72.91 35.14
CA ARG A 349 17.76 74.03 34.20
C ARG A 349 17.12 73.93 32.80
N GLU A 350 16.51 75.05 32.39
CA GLU A 350 16.15 75.33 31.00
C GLU A 350 17.30 74.92 30.05
N PRO A 351 17.02 74.18 28.96
CA PRO A 351 18.02 73.89 27.95
C PRO A 351 18.36 75.18 27.20
N GLU A 352 19.52 75.74 27.54
CA GLU A 352 20.21 76.77 26.77
C GLU A 352 20.42 76.27 25.31
N PRO A 353 20.16 77.09 24.29
CA PRO A 353 20.10 76.64 22.90
C PRO A 353 21.51 76.35 22.38
N VAL A 354 21.86 75.06 22.29
CA VAL A 354 23.09 74.62 21.64
C VAL A 354 22.95 74.77 20.11
N PRO A 355 23.86 75.49 19.42
CA PRO A 355 23.80 75.66 17.97
C PRO A 355 23.91 74.31 17.25
N GLY A 356 22.93 74.03 16.39
CA GLY A 356 22.91 72.81 15.59
C GLY A 356 24.09 72.74 14.62
N ILE A 357 24.77 71.59 14.57
CA ILE A 357 25.61 71.22 13.43
C ILE A 357 24.63 70.85 12.29
N PRO A 358 24.55 71.62 11.19
CA PRO A 358 23.62 71.33 10.12
C PRO A 358 24.09 70.10 9.35
N GLY A 359 23.18 69.15 9.09
CA GLY A 359 23.36 68.23 7.98
C GLY A 359 23.54 66.75 8.30
N ARG A 360 22.87 66.19 9.31
CA ARG A 360 22.69 64.72 9.35
C ARG A 360 21.32 64.25 9.79
N ALA A 361 20.31 64.68 9.04
CA ALA A 361 19.01 64.01 8.97
C ALA A 361 19.19 62.66 8.24
N ARG A 362 19.31 61.56 8.99
CA ARG A 362 19.05 60.22 8.43
C ARG A 362 17.54 60.05 8.35
N ASN A 363 16.99 60.42 7.20
CA ASN A 363 15.59 60.22 6.85
C ASN A 363 15.26 58.72 6.84
N LEU A 364 14.58 58.24 7.88
CA LEU A 364 13.68 57.10 7.76
C LEU A 364 12.29 57.66 7.46
N GLY A 365 12.00 57.84 6.17
CA GLY A 365 10.73 58.35 5.70
C GLY A 365 10.76 58.49 4.19
N GLY A 366 10.10 57.58 3.48
CA GLY A 366 10.11 57.59 2.03
C GLY A 366 9.22 56.56 1.35
N ALA A 367 8.05 56.24 1.93
CA ALA A 367 6.93 55.79 1.12
C ALA A 367 6.27 57.02 0.50
N ALA A 368 6.66 57.35 -0.72
CA ALA A 368 5.93 58.24 -1.63
C ALA A 368 5.79 57.46 -2.95
N SER A 369 4.63 56.95 -3.36
CA SER A 369 3.37 57.61 -3.73
C SER A 369 3.55 58.66 -4.85
N ARG A 370 3.39 58.22 -6.09
CA ARG A 370 2.88 58.95 -7.29
C ARG A 370 2.95 57.96 -8.46
N GLN A 371 2.04 57.85 -9.42
CA GLN A 371 0.72 58.43 -9.65
C GLN A 371 0.13 57.64 -10.84
N THR A 372 -1.19 57.60 -10.92
CA THR A 372 -2.05 56.95 -11.91
C THR A 372 -2.06 57.61 -13.30
N VAL A 373 -1.93 56.79 -14.38
CA VAL A 373 -2.82 56.64 -15.59
C VAL A 373 -3.00 57.86 -16.54
N PRO A 374 -3.47 57.80 -17.83
CA PRO A 374 -3.65 56.74 -18.86
C PRO A 374 -3.03 57.03 -20.26
N GLY A 375 -2.95 55.98 -21.11
CA GLY A 375 -3.29 56.03 -22.54
C GLY A 375 -2.27 56.59 -23.54
N VAL A 376 -1.96 55.80 -24.57
CA VAL A 376 -2.07 56.12 -26.01
C VAL A 376 -1.41 54.98 -26.80
N ALA A 377 -2.07 54.61 -27.89
CA ALA A 377 -1.69 53.62 -28.87
C ALA A 377 -0.37 53.93 -29.58
N ALA A 378 0.33 52.86 -29.96
CA ALA A 378 1.30 52.71 -31.06
C ALA A 378 2.13 51.47 -30.72
N GLU A 379 2.51 50.55 -31.60
CA GLU A 379 2.17 50.25 -32.97
C GLU A 379 2.85 48.89 -33.21
N SER A 380 2.33 48.16 -34.17
CA SER A 380 2.99 47.01 -34.76
C SER A 380 4.38 47.37 -35.31
N GLU A 381 5.43 46.71 -34.85
CA GLU A 381 6.65 46.52 -35.65
C GLU A 381 6.68 45.09 -36.18
N ILE A 382 6.12 44.94 -37.38
CA ILE A 382 6.55 43.95 -38.34
C ILE A 382 7.66 44.60 -39.16
N SER A 383 8.62 43.77 -39.60
CA SER A 383 9.45 43.88 -40.81
C SER A 383 10.95 44.14 -40.57
N PRO A 384 11.85 43.87 -41.53
CA PRO A 384 12.23 42.56 -42.10
C PRO A 384 13.78 42.43 -42.25
N ARG A 385 14.25 41.44 -43.04
CA ARG A 385 15.63 41.26 -43.62
C ARG A 385 16.70 40.72 -42.67
N GLN A 386 17.71 39.95 -43.08
CA GLN A 386 18.09 39.16 -44.26
C GLN A 386 19.40 38.46 -43.85
N GLY A 387 19.70 37.29 -44.44
CA GLY A 387 21.07 36.88 -44.77
C GLY A 387 21.75 35.91 -43.81
N GLY A 388 21.96 34.67 -44.28
CA GLY A 388 22.76 33.63 -43.63
C GLY A 388 22.33 32.26 -44.07
#